data_AF-A0A5J4R0R1-F1
#
_entry.id   AF-A0A5J4R0R1-F1
#
_cell.length_a   1.000
_cell.length_b   1.000
_cell.length_c   1.000
_cell.angle_alpha   90.00
_cell.angle_beta   90.00
_cell.angle_gamma   90.00
#
_symmetry.space_group_name_H-M   'P 1'
#
loop_
_entity.id
_entity.type
_entity.pdbx_description
1 polymer ?
#
loop_
_entity_poly.entity_id
_entity_poly.type
_entity_poly.pdbx_seq_one_letter_code
_entity_poly.pdbx_strand_id
1 'polypeptide(L)'
;MGCSLVLINSYKGEDLFKKVKHDVNYIRTNIINCIQPHLERPSQFSPLYQSFWDDYCKRGFLYVAKKYGDLSFQSRVKNKIRQCIAELKSNFHK
;
A
#
# COMPACT_ATOMS: atom_id res chain seq x y z
N MET A 1 1.11 14.00 1.95
CA MET A 1 1.77 13.04 2.86
C MET A 1 1.14 13.22 4.23
N GLY A 2 0.60 12.15 4.83
CA GLY A 2 -0.03 12.21 6.15
C GLY A 2 0.45 11.05 7.00
N CYS A 3 0.54 11.24 8.32
CA CYS A 3 0.76 10.14 9.26
C CYS A 3 -0.60 9.48 9.54
N SER A 4 -0.71 8.17 9.33
CA SER A 4 -1.97 7.46 9.57
C SER A 4 -2.27 7.23 11.06
N LEU A 5 -1.26 7.26 11.94
CA LEU A 5 -1.40 7.03 13.38
C LEU A 5 -0.30 7.76 14.16
N VAL A 6 -0.65 8.37 15.29
CA VAL A 6 0.29 9.02 16.23
C VAL A 6 0.10 8.39 17.60
N LEU A 7 1.14 7.74 18.13
CA LEU A 7 1.15 7.13 19.47
C LEU A 7 1.92 8.03 20.45
N ILE A 8 1.24 8.47 21.51
CA ILE A 8 1.82 9.36 22.53
C ILE A 8 2.03 8.53 23.80
N ASN A 9 3.27 8.06 24.01
CA ASN A 9 3.62 7.18 25.13
C ASN A 9 4.52 7.86 26.18
N SER A 10 4.65 9.20 26.14
CA SER A 10 5.47 9.94 27.10
C SER A 10 4.89 11.32 27.39
N TYR A 11 5.20 11.86 28.58
CA TYR A 11 4.82 13.23 28.96
C TYR A 11 5.35 14.29 28.00
N LYS A 12 6.59 14.13 27.51
CA LYS A 12 7.18 15.05 26.52
C LYS A 12 6.41 15.04 25.20
N GLY A 13 6.00 13.86 24.74
CA GLY A 13 5.19 13.72 23.52
C GLY A 13 3.80 14.33 23.67
N GLU A 14 3.20 14.20 24.86
CA GLU A 14 1.90 14.80 25.15
C GLU A 14 1.98 16.34 25.14
N ASP A 15 3.01 16.91 25.77
CA ASP A 15 3.24 18.35 25.77
C ASP A 15 3.46 18.89 24.34
N LEU A 16 4.28 18.19 23.54
CA LEU A 16 4.50 18.54 22.14
C LEU A 16 3.18 18.49 21.33
N PHE A 17 2.40 17.42 21.48
CA PHE A 17 1.13 17.29 20.78
C PHE A 17 0.14 18.38 21.17
N LYS A 18 0.05 18.72 22.47
CA LYS A 18 -0.81 19.82 22.96
C LYS A 18 -0.48 21.16 22.33
N LYS A 19 0.79 21.42 22.01
CA LYS A 19 1.25 22.67 21.36
C LYS A 19 0.86 22.74 19.88
N VAL A 20 0.85 21.62 19.16
CA VAL A 20 0.60 21.59 17.71
C VAL A 20 -0.82 21.14 17.33
N LYS A 21 -1.62 20.63 18.27
CA LYS A 21 -2.96 20.06 17.99
C LYS A 21 -3.93 21.03 17.31
N HIS A 22 -3.71 22.34 17.43
CA HIS A 22 -4.55 23.36 16.81
C HIS A 22 -4.20 23.60 15.34
N ASP A 23 -2.99 23.24 14.93
CA ASP A 23 -2.48 23.40 13.57
C ASP A 23 -2.61 22.11 12.74
N VAL A 24 -3.17 21.05 13.32
CA VAL A 24 -3.31 19.75 12.67
C VAL A 24 -4.74 19.22 12.76
N ASN A 25 -5.22 18.64 11.67
CA ASN A 25 -6.45 17.87 11.67
C ASN A 25 -6.16 16.48 12.25
N TYR A 26 -6.81 16.13 13.36
CA TYR A 26 -6.64 14.83 14.00
C TYR A 26 -7.99 14.22 14.41
N ILE A 27 -8.02 12.89 14.47
CA ILE A 27 -9.15 12.12 15.01
C ILE A 27 -8.64 11.37 16.22
N ARG A 28 -9.30 11.56 17.37
CA ARG A 28 -8.99 10.79 18.57
C ARG A 28 -9.54 9.38 18.40
N THR A 29 -8.73 8.37 18.72
CA THR A 29 -9.11 6.95 18.65
C THR A 29 -8.68 6.22 19.93
N ASN A 30 -9.17 4.99 20.11
CA ASN A 30 -8.79 4.10 21.21
C ASN A 30 -7.58 3.24 20.78
N ILE A 31 -6.72 2.88 21.73
CA ILE A 31 -5.56 1.99 21.52
C ILE A 31 -5.99 0.68 20.84
N ILE A 32 -7.14 0.11 21.23
CA ILE A 32 -7.66 -1.14 20.65
C ILE A 32 -7.83 -1.03 19.13
N ASN A 33 -8.27 0.13 18.65
CA ASN A 33 -8.45 0.40 17.22
C ASN A 33 -7.13 0.69 16.49
N CYS A 34 -6.03 0.86 17.22
CA CYS A 34 -4.70 1.17 16.68
C CYS A 34 -3.81 -0.06 16.57
N ILE A 35 -4.23 -1.20 17.11
CA ILE A 35 -3.45 -2.43 17.06
C ILE A 35 -3.38 -2.89 15.61
N GLN A 36 -2.17 -3.03 15.10
CA GLN A 36 -1.95 -3.57 13.77
C GLN A 36 -2.12 -5.10 13.86
N PRO A 37 -3.03 -5.71 13.10
CA PRO A 37 -3.26 -7.16 13.17
C PRO A 37 -2.00 -8.00 12.92
N HIS A 38 -1.06 -7.45 12.14
CA HIS A 38 0.24 -8.05 11.84
C HIS A 38 1.23 -8.06 13.02
N LEU A 39 0.98 -7.27 14.06
CA LEU A 39 1.73 -7.32 15.32
C LEU A 39 1.20 -8.40 16.26
N GLU A 40 -0.09 -8.74 16.16
CA GLU A 40 -0.70 -9.80 16.96
C GLU A 40 -0.43 -11.20 16.40
N ARG A 41 -0.40 -11.31 15.07
CA ARG A 41 -0.15 -12.57 14.37
C ARG A 41 0.56 -12.33 13.04
N PRO A 42 1.39 -13.28 12.57
CA PRO A 42 1.99 -13.19 11.25
C PRO A 42 0.90 -13.14 10.16
N SER A 43 1.22 -12.47 9.05
CA SER A 43 0.37 -12.50 7.86
C SER A 43 0.22 -13.93 7.37
N GLN A 44 -0.99 -14.31 6.97
CA GLN A 44 -1.20 -15.56 6.27
C GLN A 44 -0.47 -15.51 4.92
N PHE A 45 0.26 -16.58 4.61
CA PHE A 45 0.90 -16.69 3.32
C PHE A 45 -0.15 -16.77 2.21
N SER A 46 0.14 -16.12 1.08
CA SER A 46 -0.63 -16.34 -0.13
C SER A 46 -0.56 -17.82 -0.51
N PRO A 47 -1.65 -18.44 -1.01
CA PRO A 47 -1.60 -19.79 -1.57
C PRO A 47 -0.56 -19.96 -2.68
N LEU A 48 -0.18 -18.85 -3.33
CA LEU A 48 0.82 -18.83 -4.40
C LEU A 48 2.26 -18.68 -3.88
N TYR A 49 2.48 -18.48 -2.57
CA TYR A 49 3.80 -18.17 -2.01
C TYR A 49 4.87 -19.21 -2.40
N GLN A 50 4.60 -20.49 -2.17
CA GLN A 50 5.54 -21.56 -2.51
C GLN A 50 5.82 -21.60 -4.01
N SER A 51 4.75 -21.51 -4.83
CA SER A 51 4.88 -21.54 -6.29
C SER A 51 5.71 -20.37 -6.82
N PHE A 52 5.54 -19.18 -6.23
CA PHE A 52 6.29 -17.99 -6.59
C PHE A 52 7.78 -18.17 -6.31
N TRP A 53 8.14 -18.66 -5.13
CA TRP A 53 9.54 -18.85 -4.76
C TRP A 53 10.20 -19.96 -5.57
N ASP A 54 9.50 -21.07 -5.82
CA ASP A 54 10.01 -22.14 -6.69
C ASP A 54 10.28 -21.61 -8.11
N ASP A 55 9.35 -20.83 -8.65
CA ASP A 55 9.48 -20.20 -9.96
C ASP A 55 10.61 -19.16 -9.99
N TYR A 56 10.74 -18.35 -8.95
CA TYR A 56 11.81 -17.35 -8.82
C TYR A 56 13.18 -18.01 -8.78
N CYS A 57 13.36 -19.01 -7.92
CA CYS A 57 14.63 -19.73 -7.76
C CYS A 57 15.02 -20.48 -9.04
N LYS A 58 14.06 -21.07 -9.76
CA LYS A 58 14.33 -21.84 -10.98
C LYS A 58 14.49 -21.00 -12.24
N ARG A 59 13.81 -19.84 -12.32
CA ARG A 59 13.62 -19.10 -13.59
C ARG A 59 13.98 -17.61 -13.52
N GLY A 60 14.28 -17.11 -12.33
CA GLY A 60 14.72 -15.75 -12.09
C GLY A 60 13.62 -14.69 -12.18
N PHE A 61 14.04 -13.44 -11.98
CA PHE A 61 13.17 -12.28 -11.86
C PHE A 61 12.26 -12.06 -13.08
N LEU A 62 12.81 -12.11 -14.30
CA LEU A 62 12.04 -11.77 -15.51
C LEU A 62 10.83 -12.68 -15.69
N TYR A 63 10.94 -13.95 -15.30
CA TYR A 63 9.84 -14.88 -15.37
C TYR A 63 8.74 -14.53 -14.37
N VAL A 64 9.07 -14.36 -13.08
CA VAL A 64 8.05 -14.04 -12.07
C VAL A 64 7.41 -12.68 -12.31
N ALA A 65 8.16 -11.71 -12.82
CA ALA A 65 7.64 -10.38 -13.12
C ALA A 65 6.67 -10.39 -14.31
N LYS A 66 6.82 -11.34 -15.25
CA LYS A 66 5.84 -11.60 -16.31
C LYS A 66 4.64 -12.41 -15.84
N LYS A 67 4.83 -13.38 -14.93
CA LYS A 67 3.76 -14.30 -14.47
C LYS A 67 2.88 -13.69 -13.38
N TYR A 68 3.46 -13.00 -12.41
CA TYR A 68 2.80 -12.48 -11.21
C TYR A 68 2.73 -10.94 -11.18
N GLY A 69 3.53 -10.26 -12.01
CA GLY A 69 3.56 -8.80 -12.10
C GLY A 69 3.05 -8.26 -13.44
N ASP A 70 3.37 -6.99 -13.72
CA ASP A 70 2.85 -6.26 -14.88
C ASP A 70 3.79 -6.22 -16.09
N LEU A 71 4.85 -7.03 -16.11
CA LEU A 71 5.79 -7.07 -17.26
C LEU A 71 5.31 -7.98 -18.40
N SER A 72 4.15 -8.63 -18.27
CA SER A 72 3.56 -9.40 -19.35
C SER A 72 3.15 -8.50 -20.53
N PHE A 73 3.18 -9.02 -21.76
CA PHE A 73 2.69 -8.29 -22.93
C PHE A 73 1.21 -7.89 -22.78
N GLN A 74 0.40 -8.78 -22.19
CA GLN A 74 -1.01 -8.54 -21.92
C GLN A 74 -1.20 -7.35 -20.96
N SER A 75 -0.41 -7.28 -19.88
CA SER A 75 -0.43 -6.16 -18.92
C SER A 75 -0.04 -4.84 -19.60
N ARG A 76 0.97 -4.85 -20.47
CA ARG A 76 1.38 -3.66 -21.25
C ARG A 76 0.27 -3.18 -22.18
N VAL A 77 -0.37 -4.08 -22.94
CA VAL A 77 -1.49 -3.74 -23.83
C VAL A 77 -2.67 -3.19 -23.02
N LYS A 78 -3.04 -3.86 -21.93
CA LYS A 78 -4.13 -3.41 -21.03
C LYS A 78 -3.87 -2.01 -20.48
N ASN A 79 -2.65 -1.73 -20.05
CA ASN A 79 -2.28 -0.40 -19.55
C ASN A 79 -2.33 0.66 -20.63
N LYS A 80 -1.90 0.35 -21.87
CA LYS A 80 -1.98 1.28 -22.99
C LYS A 80 -3.44 1.60 -23.37
N ILE A 81 -4.31 0.60 -23.40
CA ILE A 81 -5.75 0.80 -23.65
C ILE A 81 -6.36 1.69 -22.55
N ARG A 82 -6.03 1.44 -21.27
CA ARG A 82 -6.51 2.27 -20.16
C ARG A 82 -6.08 3.73 -20.31
N GLN A 83 -4.84 3.98 -20.76
CA GLN A 83 -4.35 5.34 -21.03
C GLN A 83 -5.15 6.00 -22.15
N CYS A 84 -5.34 5.34 -23.29
CA CYS A 84 -6.16 5.86 -24.39
C CYS A 84 -7.58 6.22 -23.93
N ILE A 85 -8.22 5.37 -23.13
CA ILE A 85 -9.56 5.64 -22.60
C ILE A 85 -9.57 6.85 -21.66
N ALA A 86 -8.55 6.98 -20.80
CA ALA A 86 -8.44 8.12 -19.88
C ALA A 86 -8.22 9.44 -20.64
N GLU A 87 -7.38 9.43 -21.67
CA GLU A 87 -7.16 10.57 -22.57
C GLU A 87 -8.45 10.99 -23.28
N LEU A 88 -9.20 10.03 -23.84
CA LEU A 88 -10.50 10.30 -24.46
C LEU A 88 -11.47 10.93 -23.46
N LYS A 89 -11.62 10.36 -22.25
CA LYS A 89 -12.51 10.90 -21.21
C LYS A 89 -12.12 12.33 -20.80
N SER A 90 -10.82 12.62 -20.69
CA SER A 90 -10.34 13.96 -20.37
C SER A 90 -10.64 14.97 -21.48
N ASN A 91 -10.61 14.56 -22.75
CA ASN A 91 -10.93 15.42 -23.88
C ASN A 91 -12.45 15.67 -24.03
N PHE A 92 -13.30 14.76 -23.56
CA PHE A 92 -14.76 14.92 -23.57
C PHE A 92 -15.31 15.78 -22.42
N HIS A 93 -14.52 16.04 -21.36
CA HIS A 93 -14.90 16.94 -20.24
C HIS A 93 -14.25 18.33 -20.36
N LYS A 94 -13.61 18.63 -21.49
CA LYS A 94 -13.25 19.99 -21.93
C LYS A 94 -14.32 20.49 -22.90
#